data_AF-A0A9D7QR62-F1
#
_entry.id   AF-A0A9D7QR62-F1
#
_cell.length_a   1.000
_cell.length_b   1.000
_cell.length_c   1.000
_cell.angle_alpha   90.00
_cell.angle_beta   90.00
_cell.angle_gamma   90.00
#
_symmetry.space_group_name_H-M   'P 1'
#
loop_
_entity.id
_entity.type
_entity.pdbx_description
1 polymer ?
#
loop_
_entity_poly.entity_id
_entity_poly.type
_entity_poly.pdbx_seq_one_letter_code
_entity_poly.pdbx_strand_id
1 'polypeptide(L)'
;MPQRARPRTAFVYALLAAVAVVPQGCSKVQQAVTGNSAQDPVRLFGEAETFRLMATADLLRALAVYGTPQANLRFAALGDAMFPDGDWQGNWRLFLSTALPNIGKAADGTPLVGYYHPWSDTMLLTRWSRGSDGKLTIVAVDAMPGVTVRGKTGDFTLGRAWQRGEVFAPEAVARLTAETALAFERANDPLAGIDAETAALLPVMAGTAFVDYRGEVDPLFASGNTAGEAITIWIEARDGAIAGKTMGEGAIAEGVAMIGKLDPRVRDSLTPVSYLATDKSALLMLASKLQPNLFVVLQTEETESGPDLRRLNLVSFQSFYDAARKEKN
;
A
#
# COMPACT_ATOMS: atom_id res chain seq x y z
N MET A 1 -51.82 37.74 7.70
CA MET A 1 -51.02 38.01 6.49
C MET A 1 -49.55 37.76 6.81
N PRO A 2 -48.75 37.09 5.96
CA PRO A 2 -48.93 35.74 5.42
C PRO A 2 -47.83 34.77 5.89
N GLN A 3 -48.16 33.48 5.82
CA GLN A 3 -47.26 32.33 5.90
C GLN A 3 -46.12 32.39 4.88
N ARG A 4 -44.92 31.94 5.26
CA ARG A 4 -43.92 31.35 4.33
C ARG A 4 -43.28 30.15 5.04
N ALA A 5 -43.81 28.95 4.82
CA ALA A 5 -43.47 28.01 3.74
C ALA A 5 -42.12 27.31 3.99
N ARG A 6 -42.20 26.08 4.54
CA ARG A 6 -41.17 25.05 4.39
C ARG A 6 -41.06 24.65 2.92
N PRO A 7 -39.87 24.34 2.38
CA PRO A 7 -39.75 23.39 1.29
C PRO A 7 -39.57 21.98 1.86
N ARG A 8 -40.44 21.09 1.41
CA ARG A 8 -40.28 19.64 1.45
C ARG A 8 -39.26 19.22 0.38
N THR A 9 -38.46 18.22 0.74
CA THR A 9 -37.96 17.10 -0.07
C THR A 9 -38.24 17.12 -1.58
N ALA A 10 -37.19 17.09 -2.41
CA ALA A 10 -37.10 16.28 -3.62
C ALA A 10 -35.64 16.15 -4.10
N PHE A 11 -35.22 14.89 -4.31
CA PHE A 11 -34.30 14.34 -5.33
C PHE A 11 -33.56 15.37 -6.21
N VAL A 12 -32.26 15.23 -6.47
CA VAL A 12 -31.75 14.26 -7.45
C VAL A 12 -30.29 13.88 -7.12
N TYR A 13 -30.03 12.57 -7.08
CA TYR A 13 -28.71 11.97 -7.22
C TYR A 13 -28.05 12.45 -8.52
N ALA A 14 -26.93 13.18 -8.43
CA ALA A 14 -26.14 13.56 -9.60
C ALA A 14 -24.67 13.17 -9.41
N LEU A 15 -24.30 12.12 -10.15
CA LEU A 15 -23.00 11.86 -10.77
C LEU A 15 -21.77 11.72 -9.87
N LEU A 16 -21.60 10.51 -9.33
CA LEU A 16 -20.28 9.84 -9.31
C LEU A 16 -20.03 9.24 -10.70
N ALA A 17 -19.64 10.08 -11.64
CA ALA A 17 -19.02 9.68 -12.90
C ALA A 17 -17.64 10.34 -12.97
N ALA A 18 -16.79 10.03 -12.00
CA ALA A 18 -15.37 10.29 -12.14
C ALA A 18 -14.84 9.25 -13.13
N VAL A 19 -14.70 9.64 -14.39
CA VAL A 19 -13.89 8.94 -15.37
C VAL A 19 -12.53 8.72 -14.73
N ALA A 20 -12.21 7.45 -14.47
CA ALA A 20 -10.87 7.04 -14.09
C ALA A 20 -9.94 7.41 -15.25
N VAL A 21 -9.30 8.58 -15.16
CA VAL A 21 -8.12 8.88 -15.97
C VAL A 21 -7.02 8.00 -15.40
N VAL A 22 -6.89 6.81 -15.99
CA VAL A 22 -5.76 5.91 -15.76
C VAL A 22 -4.50 6.69 -16.16
N PRO A 23 -3.59 7.04 -15.25
CA PRO A 23 -2.32 7.62 -15.65
C PRO A 23 -1.60 6.58 -16.52
N GLN A 24 -1.27 6.96 -17.75
CA GLN A 24 -0.58 6.12 -18.73
C GLN A 24 0.90 5.89 -18.37
N GLY A 25 1.15 5.41 -17.15
CA GLY A 25 2.40 4.78 -16.75
C GLY A 25 2.29 3.26 -16.86
N CYS A 26 1.76 2.74 -17.97
CA CYS A 26 1.73 1.31 -18.26
C CYS A 26 3.14 0.81 -18.59
N SER A 27 3.94 0.52 -17.55
CA SER A 27 5.15 -0.28 -17.69
C SER A 27 4.75 -1.76 -17.79
N LYS A 28 4.81 -2.31 -19.00
CA LYS A 28 5.12 -3.72 -19.34
C LYS A 28 4.78 -4.83 -18.30
N VAL A 29 3.54 -4.89 -17.81
CA VAL A 29 2.96 -6.13 -17.22
C VAL A 29 2.45 -7.09 -18.32
N GLN A 30 2.72 -6.78 -19.59
CA GLN A 30 2.29 -7.60 -20.72
C GLN A 30 3.22 -8.80 -20.94
N GLN A 31 2.59 -9.98 -20.94
CA GLN A 31 3.01 -11.28 -21.45
C GLN A 31 3.82 -12.18 -20.49
N ALA A 32 3.10 -13.13 -19.87
CA ALA A 32 3.39 -14.56 -20.01
C ALA A 32 2.30 -15.42 -19.33
N VAL A 33 1.15 -15.67 -19.98
CA VAL A 33 0.35 -16.89 -19.77
C VAL A 33 -0.38 -17.22 -21.07
N THR A 34 0.19 -18.09 -21.90
CA THR A 34 -0.53 -18.78 -22.98
C THR A 34 -1.11 -20.07 -22.42
N GLY A 35 -2.41 -20.07 -22.14
CA GLY A 35 -3.14 -21.24 -21.68
C GLY A 35 -4.63 -20.92 -21.54
N ASN A 36 -5.44 -21.50 -22.42
CA ASN A 36 -6.90 -21.32 -22.51
C ASN A 36 -7.60 -21.43 -21.14
N SER A 37 -8.55 -20.51 -20.88
CA SER A 37 -9.36 -20.25 -19.67
C SER A 37 -8.83 -19.26 -18.63
N ALA A 38 -7.59 -18.75 -18.76
CA ALA A 38 -7.05 -17.76 -17.83
C ALA A 38 -7.70 -16.37 -18.01
N GLN A 39 -8.21 -15.79 -16.92
CA GLN A 39 -8.69 -14.40 -16.89
C GLN A 39 -7.58 -13.45 -17.38
N ASP A 40 -7.94 -12.45 -18.18
CA ASP A 40 -7.02 -11.39 -18.64
C ASP A 40 -6.34 -10.71 -17.42
N PRO A 41 -5.02 -10.91 -17.21
CA PRO A 41 -4.32 -10.36 -16.05
C PRO A 41 -4.40 -8.83 -15.97
N VAL A 42 -4.52 -8.14 -17.12
CA VAL A 42 -4.68 -6.68 -17.17
C VAL A 42 -6.03 -6.29 -16.59
N ARG A 43 -7.08 -7.01 -16.95
CA ARG A 43 -8.42 -6.77 -16.42
C ARG A 43 -8.49 -7.07 -14.92
N LEU A 44 -7.91 -8.19 -14.46
CA LEU A 44 -7.88 -8.53 -13.04
C LEU A 44 -7.15 -7.46 -12.22
N PHE A 45 -6.00 -6.98 -12.71
CA PHE A 45 -5.26 -5.90 -12.06
C PHE A 45 -6.09 -4.60 -11.99
N GLY A 46 -6.79 -4.23 -13.06
CA GLY A 46 -7.66 -3.05 -13.07
C GLY A 46 -8.80 -3.14 -12.04
N GLU A 47 -9.45 -4.30 -11.91
CA GLU A 47 -10.48 -4.52 -10.88
C GLU A 47 -9.87 -4.53 -9.47
N ALA A 48 -8.68 -5.13 -9.31
CA ALA A 48 -7.97 -5.17 -8.05
C ALA A 48 -7.60 -3.77 -7.52
N GLU A 49 -7.11 -2.90 -8.40
CA GLU A 49 -6.81 -1.49 -8.06
C GLU A 49 -8.09 -0.70 -7.78
N THR A 50 -9.17 -0.95 -8.53
CA THR A 50 -10.46 -0.29 -8.27
C THR A 50 -11.02 -0.70 -6.91
N PHE A 51 -10.94 -1.99 -6.56
CA PHE A 51 -11.26 -2.47 -5.22
C PHE A 51 -10.41 -1.77 -4.16
N ARG A 52 -9.07 -1.73 -4.31
CA ARG A 52 -8.17 -1.11 -3.34
C ARG A 52 -8.50 0.36 -3.08
N LEU A 53 -8.68 1.14 -4.15
CA LEU A 53 -9.01 2.56 -4.06
C LEU A 53 -10.38 2.77 -3.40
N MET A 54 -11.39 2.00 -3.80
CA MET A 54 -12.71 2.07 -3.19
C MET A 54 -12.66 1.67 -1.71
N ALA A 55 -11.95 0.59 -1.39
CA ALA A 55 -11.85 0.04 -0.05
C ALA A 55 -11.06 0.94 0.89
N THR A 56 -10.08 1.69 0.38
CA THR A 56 -9.39 2.74 1.14
C THR A 56 -10.36 3.85 1.55
N ALA A 57 -11.25 4.26 0.64
CA ALA A 57 -12.24 5.30 0.92
C ALA A 57 -13.39 4.80 1.82
N ASP A 58 -13.98 3.66 1.44
CA ASP A 58 -15.17 3.03 2.04
C ASP A 58 -15.11 1.50 1.83
N LEU A 59 -14.61 0.79 2.85
CA LEU A 59 -14.43 -0.65 2.81
C LEU A 59 -15.75 -1.40 2.60
N LEU A 60 -16.82 -1.03 3.30
CA LEU A 60 -18.09 -1.75 3.22
C LEU A 60 -18.69 -1.65 1.83
N ARG A 61 -18.60 -0.47 1.20
CA ARG A 61 -19.01 -0.30 -0.20
C ARG A 61 -18.17 -1.15 -1.15
N ALA A 62 -16.86 -1.18 -0.98
CA ALA A 62 -15.98 -2.00 -1.81
C ALA A 62 -16.31 -3.50 -1.67
N LEU A 63 -16.51 -3.98 -0.45
CA LEU A 63 -16.92 -5.36 -0.15
C LEU A 63 -18.30 -5.68 -0.71
N ALA A 64 -19.25 -4.74 -0.69
CA ALA A 64 -20.56 -4.93 -1.31
C ALA A 64 -20.49 -5.04 -2.85
N VAL A 65 -19.53 -4.35 -3.49
CA VAL A 65 -19.35 -4.38 -4.94
C VAL A 65 -18.56 -5.62 -5.38
N TYR A 66 -17.47 -5.94 -4.69
CA TYR A 66 -16.50 -6.93 -5.12
C TYR A 66 -16.57 -8.25 -4.38
N GLY A 67 -17.00 -8.27 -3.12
CA GLY A 67 -16.99 -9.47 -2.31
C GLY A 67 -18.28 -10.29 -2.42
N THR A 68 -18.14 -11.60 -2.26
CA THR A 68 -19.27 -12.48 -1.92
C THR A 68 -19.65 -12.34 -0.44
N PRO A 69 -20.86 -12.73 -0.02
CA PRO A 69 -21.24 -12.71 1.40
C PRO A 69 -20.25 -13.44 2.30
N GLN A 70 -19.74 -14.60 1.86
CA GLN A 70 -18.76 -15.38 2.61
C GLN A 70 -17.40 -14.67 2.70
N ALA A 71 -16.92 -14.08 1.60
CA ALA A 71 -15.70 -13.28 1.61
C ALA A 71 -15.82 -12.06 2.54
N ASN A 72 -16.98 -11.39 2.54
CA ASN A 72 -17.23 -10.22 3.39
C ASN A 72 -17.22 -10.58 4.89
N LEU A 73 -17.83 -11.71 5.26
CA LEU A 73 -17.75 -12.23 6.63
C LEU A 73 -16.31 -12.61 7.01
N ARG A 74 -15.55 -13.18 6.07
CA ARG A 74 -14.14 -13.52 6.31
C ARG A 74 -13.27 -12.27 6.45
N PHE A 75 -13.52 -11.18 5.72
CA PHE A 75 -12.84 -9.89 5.93
C PHE A 75 -13.04 -9.34 7.34
N ALA A 76 -14.26 -9.42 7.87
CA ALA A 76 -14.55 -9.02 9.25
C ALA A 76 -13.81 -9.92 10.25
N ALA A 77 -13.92 -11.25 10.08
CA ALA A 77 -13.24 -12.20 10.97
C ALA A 77 -11.71 -12.09 10.94
N LEU A 78 -11.10 -11.85 9.77
CA LEU A 78 -9.68 -11.54 9.67
C LEU A 78 -9.35 -10.20 10.33
N GLY A 79 -10.24 -9.21 10.19
CA GLY A 79 -10.13 -7.93 10.84
C GLY A 79 -10.04 -8.08 12.37
N ASP A 80 -10.92 -8.87 12.97
CA ASP A 80 -10.90 -9.17 14.41
C ASP A 80 -9.62 -9.90 14.83
N ALA A 81 -9.08 -10.78 13.98
CA ALA A 81 -7.84 -11.51 14.26
C ALA A 81 -6.58 -10.64 14.10
N MET A 82 -6.60 -9.68 13.18
CA MET A 82 -5.45 -8.84 12.85
C MET A 82 -5.37 -7.56 13.66
N PHE A 83 -6.52 -6.99 14.03
CA PHE A 83 -6.62 -5.64 14.57
C PHE A 83 -7.26 -5.66 15.96
N PRO A 84 -6.44 -5.69 17.04
CA PRO A 84 -6.94 -5.89 18.40
C PRO A 84 -7.71 -4.68 18.98
N ASP A 85 -7.72 -3.54 18.30
CA ASP A 85 -8.38 -2.30 18.76
C ASP A 85 -9.88 -2.24 18.43
N GLY A 86 -10.41 -3.22 17.70
CA GLY A 86 -11.83 -3.34 17.36
C GLY A 86 -12.31 -2.46 16.19
N ASP A 87 -11.49 -1.55 15.66
CA ASP A 87 -11.82 -0.78 14.44
C ASP A 87 -11.28 -1.51 13.19
N TRP A 88 -11.81 -2.69 12.93
CA TRP A 88 -11.32 -3.50 11.81
C TRP A 88 -11.54 -2.82 10.44
N GLN A 89 -12.56 -1.98 10.31
CA GLN A 89 -12.83 -1.26 9.06
C GLN A 89 -11.80 -0.16 8.82
N GLY A 90 -11.53 0.67 9.82
CA GLY A 90 -10.50 1.70 9.77
C GLY A 90 -9.12 1.12 9.48
N ASN A 91 -8.80 -0.01 10.12
CA ASN A 91 -7.52 -0.70 9.91
C ASN A 91 -7.37 -1.28 8.50
N TRP A 92 -8.40 -1.90 7.92
CA TRP A 92 -8.34 -2.34 6.53
C TRP A 92 -8.22 -1.18 5.55
N ARG A 93 -8.89 -0.05 5.82
CA ARG A 93 -8.73 1.17 5.01
C ARG A 93 -7.30 1.68 5.05
N LEU A 94 -6.69 1.70 6.24
CA LEU A 94 -5.29 2.06 6.42
C LEU A 94 -4.36 1.09 5.68
N PHE A 95 -4.55 -0.22 5.87
CA PHE A 95 -3.79 -1.26 5.17
C PHE A 95 -3.86 -1.09 3.65
N LEU A 96 -5.06 -0.97 3.08
CA LEU A 96 -5.24 -0.88 1.63
C LEU A 96 -4.79 0.47 1.05
N SER A 97 -4.64 1.50 1.89
CA SER A 97 -4.23 2.82 1.45
C SER A 97 -2.85 2.84 0.81
N THR A 98 -1.93 1.96 1.23
CA THR A 98 -0.56 1.91 0.68
C THR A 98 -0.15 0.51 0.22
N ALA A 99 -1.09 -0.44 0.20
CA ALA A 99 -0.82 -1.78 -0.30
C ALA A 99 -0.63 -1.79 -1.83
N LEU A 100 0.27 -2.65 -2.30
CA LEU A 100 0.60 -2.88 -3.70
C LEU A 100 -0.10 -4.17 -4.15
N PRO A 101 -0.98 -4.12 -5.16
CA PRO A 101 -1.54 -5.35 -5.73
C PRO A 101 -0.49 -6.09 -6.55
N ASN A 102 -0.43 -7.41 -6.37
CA ASN A 102 0.36 -8.33 -7.18
C ASN A 102 -0.56 -9.43 -7.68
N ILE A 103 -0.36 -9.88 -8.91
CA ILE A 103 -1.20 -10.93 -9.52
C ILE A 103 -0.48 -12.27 -9.42
N GLY A 104 -1.21 -13.29 -8.97
CA GLY A 104 -0.73 -14.65 -8.86
C GLY A 104 -1.81 -15.65 -9.25
N LYS A 105 -1.55 -16.92 -8.96
CA LYS A 105 -2.49 -18.02 -9.20
C LYS A 105 -2.40 -19.04 -8.07
N ALA A 106 -3.52 -19.68 -7.79
CA ALA A 106 -3.58 -20.85 -6.92
C ALA A 106 -3.21 -22.11 -7.70
N ALA A 107 -3.02 -23.24 -6.99
CA ALA A 107 -2.59 -24.50 -7.58
C ALA A 107 -3.59 -25.03 -8.62
N ASP A 108 -4.87 -24.72 -8.44
CA ASP A 108 -5.96 -25.06 -9.37
C ASP A 108 -6.11 -24.08 -10.55
N GLY A 109 -5.19 -23.10 -10.67
CA GLY A 109 -5.22 -22.05 -11.68
C GLY A 109 -6.15 -20.89 -11.36
N THR A 110 -6.84 -20.90 -10.22
CA THR A 110 -7.71 -19.78 -9.81
C THR A 110 -6.88 -18.51 -9.62
N PRO A 111 -7.31 -17.37 -10.19
CA PRO A 111 -6.59 -16.11 -10.03
C PRO A 111 -6.54 -15.64 -8.58
N LEU A 112 -5.35 -15.18 -8.18
CA LEU A 112 -5.09 -14.58 -6.88
C LEU A 112 -4.63 -13.13 -7.05
N VAL A 113 -5.01 -12.29 -6.09
CA VAL A 113 -4.46 -10.95 -5.94
C VAL A 113 -3.91 -10.83 -4.52
N GLY A 114 -2.61 -10.56 -4.41
CA GLY A 114 -1.92 -10.27 -3.16
C GLY A 114 -1.75 -8.77 -3.00
N TYR A 115 -2.45 -8.16 -2.03
CA TYR A 115 -2.25 -6.77 -1.62
C TYR A 115 -1.15 -6.74 -0.56
N TYR A 116 0.08 -6.50 -0.99
CA TYR A 116 1.24 -6.45 -0.10
C TYR A 116 1.39 -5.06 0.50
N HIS A 117 1.48 -4.95 1.82
CA HIS A 117 1.72 -3.70 2.55
C HIS A 117 3.21 -3.62 2.93
N PRO A 118 4.04 -2.83 2.21
CA PRO A 118 5.50 -2.81 2.41
C PRO A 118 5.92 -2.42 3.82
N TRP A 119 5.16 -1.49 4.40
CA TRP A 119 5.53 -0.84 5.65
C TRP A 119 5.28 -1.70 6.88
N SER A 120 4.43 -2.73 6.79
CA SER A 120 4.27 -3.75 7.83
C SER A 120 4.80 -5.12 7.42
N ASP A 121 5.29 -5.27 6.19
CA ASP A 121 5.70 -6.56 5.61
C ASP A 121 4.62 -7.64 5.75
N THR A 122 3.39 -7.34 5.32
CA THR A 122 2.24 -8.26 5.36
C THR A 122 1.49 -8.27 4.04
N MET A 123 0.75 -9.35 3.77
CA MET A 123 -0.03 -9.52 2.55
C MET A 123 -1.46 -9.93 2.88
N LEU A 124 -2.41 -9.22 2.30
CA LEU A 124 -3.80 -9.66 2.16
C LEU A 124 -3.92 -10.44 0.86
N LEU A 125 -4.22 -11.72 0.95
CA LEU A 125 -4.44 -12.60 -0.18
C LEU A 125 -5.93 -12.67 -0.51
N THR A 126 -6.30 -12.41 -1.76
CA THR A 126 -7.69 -12.52 -2.23
C THR A 126 -7.77 -13.48 -3.41
N ARG A 127 -8.76 -14.37 -3.39
CA ARG A 127 -9.09 -15.27 -4.51
C ARG A 127 -10.25 -14.70 -5.29
N TRP A 128 -10.10 -14.67 -6.61
CA TRP A 128 -11.07 -14.04 -7.51
C TRP A 128 -11.73 -15.07 -8.42
N SER A 129 -13.03 -14.93 -8.62
CA SER A 129 -13.81 -15.73 -9.56
C SER A 129 -14.55 -14.84 -10.53
N ARG A 130 -14.83 -15.38 -11.73
CA ARG A 130 -15.65 -14.72 -12.73
C ARG A 130 -17.05 -15.31 -12.68
N GLY A 131 -18.04 -14.48 -12.39
CA GLY A 131 -19.46 -14.83 -12.49
C GLY A 131 -19.90 -15.07 -13.94
N SER A 132 -21.10 -15.64 -14.11
CA SER A 132 -21.69 -15.88 -15.43
C SER A 132 -21.98 -14.59 -16.20
N ASP A 133 -22.17 -13.47 -15.50
CA ASP A 133 -22.29 -12.11 -16.03
C ASP A 133 -20.93 -11.48 -16.43
N GLY A 134 -19.84 -12.23 -16.27
CA GLY A 134 -18.49 -11.78 -16.55
C GLY A 134 -17.89 -10.87 -15.49
N LYS A 135 -18.59 -10.60 -14.38
CA LYS A 135 -18.11 -9.80 -13.25
C LYS A 135 -17.06 -10.57 -12.45
N LEU A 136 -16.01 -9.87 -12.02
CA LEU A 136 -14.99 -10.43 -11.14
C LEU A 136 -15.37 -10.15 -9.67
N THR A 137 -15.33 -11.20 -8.84
CA THR A 137 -15.65 -11.11 -7.42
C THR A 137 -14.64 -11.83 -6.54
N ILE A 138 -14.41 -11.29 -5.33
CA ILE A 138 -13.61 -11.90 -4.28
C ILE A 138 -14.44 -13.00 -3.62
N VAL A 139 -13.96 -14.23 -3.73
CA VAL A 139 -14.64 -15.43 -3.22
C VAL A 139 -14.00 -15.99 -1.95
N ALA A 140 -12.72 -15.69 -1.72
CA ALA A 140 -12.02 -16.03 -0.49
C ALA A 140 -10.95 -14.99 -0.19
N VAL A 141 -10.61 -14.88 1.09
CA VAL A 141 -9.61 -13.94 1.58
C VAL A 141 -8.85 -14.55 2.74
N ASP A 142 -7.55 -14.27 2.79
CA ASP A 142 -6.65 -14.63 3.89
C ASP A 142 -5.60 -13.55 4.12
N ALA A 143 -4.87 -13.63 5.22
CA ALA A 143 -3.79 -12.71 5.53
C ALA A 143 -2.56 -13.43 6.07
N MET A 144 -1.38 -12.96 5.70
CA MET A 144 -0.12 -13.58 6.09
C MET A 144 1.02 -12.56 6.16
N PRO A 145 2.07 -12.84 6.95
CA PRO A 145 3.33 -12.11 6.87
C PRO A 145 3.96 -12.23 5.48
N GLY A 146 4.63 -11.18 5.02
CA GLY A 146 5.38 -11.20 3.76
C GLY A 146 6.50 -12.23 3.75
N VAL A 147 7.05 -12.57 4.93
CA VAL A 147 8.06 -13.63 5.07
C VAL A 147 7.53 -15.00 4.67
N THR A 148 6.25 -15.27 4.93
CA THR A 148 5.56 -16.48 4.48
C THR A 148 5.44 -16.51 2.96
N VAL A 149 5.07 -15.39 2.34
CA VAL A 149 4.99 -15.25 0.87
C VAL A 149 6.33 -15.53 0.19
N ARG A 150 7.44 -15.16 0.86
CA ARG A 150 8.80 -15.44 0.40
C ARG A 150 9.25 -16.89 0.63
N GLY A 151 8.35 -17.79 1.06
CA GLY A 151 8.60 -19.22 1.21
C GLY A 151 9.36 -19.62 2.47
N LYS A 152 9.47 -18.73 3.47
CA LYS A 152 10.04 -19.10 4.77
C LYS A 152 8.95 -19.71 5.64
N THR A 153 9.22 -20.91 6.16
CA THR A 153 8.38 -21.63 7.12
C THR A 153 9.11 -21.70 8.46
N GLY A 154 8.41 -21.43 9.58
CA GLY A 154 9.00 -21.43 10.93
C GLY A 154 9.59 -20.10 11.38
N ASP A 155 10.13 -20.08 12.62
CA ASP A 155 10.69 -18.93 13.37
C ASP A 155 10.45 -17.56 12.73
N PHE A 156 9.21 -17.12 12.84
CA PHE A 156 8.78 -15.86 12.30
C PHE A 156 9.30 -14.76 13.20
N THR A 157 10.40 -14.12 12.80
CA THR A 157 10.80 -12.87 13.44
C THR A 157 9.81 -11.79 13.00
N LEU A 158 8.78 -11.56 13.82
CA LEU A 158 7.61 -10.73 13.50
C LEU A 158 7.88 -9.23 13.32
N GLY A 159 9.12 -8.77 13.49
CA GLY A 159 9.51 -7.40 13.13
C GLY A 159 9.68 -7.19 11.61
N ARG A 160 9.59 -5.93 11.18
CA ARG A 160 9.77 -5.53 9.77
C ARG A 160 11.19 -5.82 9.30
N ALA A 161 11.31 -6.78 8.38
CA ALA A 161 12.62 -7.26 7.93
C ALA A 161 13.50 -6.14 7.34
N TRP A 162 12.89 -5.15 6.69
CA TRP A 162 13.61 -4.04 6.06
C TRP A 162 14.24 -3.06 7.07
N GLN A 163 13.84 -3.07 8.34
CA GLN A 163 14.44 -2.22 9.39
C GLN A 163 15.60 -2.89 10.13
N ARG A 164 15.77 -4.22 9.98
CA ARG A 164 16.75 -4.99 10.76
C ARG A 164 18.13 -5.07 10.10
N GLY A 165 18.26 -4.63 8.86
CA GLY A 165 19.51 -4.72 8.10
C GLY A 165 20.40 -3.49 8.24
N GLU A 166 21.64 -3.61 7.79
CA GLU A 166 22.60 -2.49 7.67
C GLU A 166 22.37 -1.65 6.40
N VAL A 167 21.46 -2.11 5.52
CA VAL A 167 21.12 -1.41 4.28
C VAL A 167 20.29 -0.17 4.60
N PHE A 168 20.52 0.91 3.84
CA PHE A 168 19.72 2.13 3.92
C PHE A 168 18.21 1.80 3.82
N ALA A 169 17.43 2.14 4.85
CA ALA A 169 16.07 1.63 5.03
C ALA A 169 15.12 1.79 3.82
N PRO A 170 15.12 2.93 3.09
CA PRO A 170 14.34 3.08 1.86
C PRO A 170 14.70 2.09 0.75
N GLU A 171 15.98 1.73 0.63
CA GLU A 171 16.42 0.71 -0.31
C GLU A 171 16.02 -0.68 0.17
N ALA A 172 16.16 -0.96 1.47
CA ALA A 172 15.79 -2.23 2.07
C ALA A 172 14.29 -2.55 1.87
N VAL A 173 13.40 -1.58 2.14
CA VAL A 173 11.95 -1.77 1.96
C VAL A 173 11.60 -1.98 0.48
N ALA A 174 12.27 -1.27 -0.43
CA ALA A 174 12.00 -1.40 -1.87
C ALA A 174 12.49 -2.74 -2.44
N ARG A 175 13.67 -3.21 -2.02
CA ARG A 175 14.20 -4.55 -2.37
C ARG A 175 13.29 -5.66 -1.83
N LEU A 176 12.92 -5.59 -0.55
CA LEU A 176 12.05 -6.59 0.08
C LEU A 176 10.67 -6.65 -0.59
N THR A 177 10.14 -5.50 -0.99
CA THR A 177 8.90 -5.41 -1.76
C THR A 177 9.03 -6.11 -3.11
N ALA A 178 10.10 -5.84 -3.85
CA ALA A 178 10.37 -6.51 -5.12
C ALA A 178 10.52 -8.03 -4.97
N GLU A 179 11.26 -8.47 -3.95
CA GLU A 179 11.43 -9.90 -3.63
C GLU A 179 10.10 -10.58 -3.33
N THR A 180 9.23 -9.93 -2.55
CA THR A 180 7.92 -10.46 -2.17
C THR A 180 6.98 -10.54 -3.35
N ALA A 181 6.93 -9.49 -4.18
CA ALA A 181 6.15 -9.49 -5.42
C ALA A 181 6.58 -10.63 -6.35
N LEU A 182 7.88 -10.78 -6.59
CA LEU A 182 8.42 -11.86 -7.43
C LEU A 182 8.17 -13.25 -6.83
N ALA A 183 8.25 -13.40 -5.51
CA ALA A 183 7.95 -14.67 -4.85
C ALA A 183 6.47 -15.03 -5.02
N PHE A 184 5.57 -14.06 -4.84
CA PHE A 184 4.13 -14.24 -5.01
C PHE A 184 3.74 -14.63 -6.44
N GLU A 185 4.28 -13.94 -7.44
CA GLU A 185 4.01 -14.20 -8.86
C GLU A 185 4.48 -15.61 -9.29
N ARG A 186 5.58 -16.09 -8.69
CA ARG A 186 6.16 -17.40 -9.01
C ARG A 186 5.54 -18.54 -8.22
N ALA A 187 4.92 -18.24 -7.08
CA ALA A 187 4.25 -19.25 -6.28
C ALA A 187 3.07 -19.83 -7.08
N ASN A 188 3.05 -21.16 -7.23
CA ASN A 188 1.85 -21.84 -7.72
C ASN A 188 0.73 -21.85 -6.66
N ASP A 189 1.10 -21.75 -5.39
CA ASP A 189 0.19 -21.49 -4.27
C ASP A 189 1.03 -20.94 -3.11
N PRO A 190 0.80 -19.69 -2.65
CA PRO A 190 1.55 -19.09 -1.55
C PRO A 190 1.34 -19.79 -0.19
N LEU A 191 0.34 -20.66 -0.08
CA LEU A 191 0.06 -21.46 1.11
C LEU A 191 0.53 -22.92 0.97
N ALA A 192 1.13 -23.30 -0.15
CA ALA A 192 1.63 -24.66 -0.34
C ALA A 192 2.71 -25.01 0.69
N GLY A 193 2.53 -26.15 1.37
CA GLY A 193 3.47 -26.65 2.37
C GLY A 193 3.33 -26.04 3.76
N ILE A 194 2.34 -25.16 3.97
CA ILE A 194 1.97 -24.68 5.30
C ILE A 194 0.93 -25.63 5.89
N ASP A 195 1.21 -26.21 7.06
CA ASP A 195 0.26 -27.06 7.76
C ASP A 195 -0.94 -26.24 8.29
N ALA A 196 -2.03 -26.92 8.65
CA ALA A 196 -3.27 -26.27 9.06
C ALA A 196 -3.13 -25.44 10.35
N GLU A 197 -2.24 -25.85 11.26
CA GLU A 197 -2.01 -25.15 12.52
C GLU A 197 -1.29 -23.81 12.26
N THR A 198 -0.20 -23.86 11.49
CA THR A 198 0.54 -22.68 11.05
C THR A 198 -0.34 -21.76 10.21
N ALA A 199 -1.13 -22.32 9.28
CA ALA A 199 -2.06 -21.54 8.45
C ALA A 199 -3.08 -20.77 9.29
N ALA A 200 -3.58 -21.37 10.38
CA ALA A 200 -4.52 -20.70 11.29
C ALA A 200 -3.89 -19.53 12.07
N LEU A 201 -2.56 -19.53 12.25
CA LEU A 201 -1.81 -18.48 12.95
C LEU A 201 -1.38 -17.33 12.05
N LEU A 202 -1.33 -17.53 10.72
CA LEU A 202 -0.87 -16.50 9.78
C LEU A 202 -1.59 -15.15 9.93
N PRO A 203 -2.93 -15.08 10.10
CA PRO A 203 -3.61 -13.81 10.30
C PRO A 203 -3.16 -13.09 11.58
N VAL A 204 -3.00 -13.81 12.69
CA VAL A 204 -2.57 -13.23 13.99
C VAL A 204 -1.15 -12.67 13.88
N MET A 205 -0.27 -13.39 13.18
CA MET A 205 1.10 -12.96 12.95
C MET A 205 1.17 -11.74 12.02
N ALA A 206 0.36 -11.72 10.97
CA ALA A 206 0.22 -10.53 10.13
C ALA A 206 -0.34 -9.35 10.92
N GLY A 207 -1.30 -9.61 11.81
CA GLY A 207 -1.83 -8.62 12.75
C GLY A 207 -0.74 -8.02 13.63
N THR A 208 0.10 -8.87 14.22
CA THR A 208 1.23 -8.43 15.08
C THR A 208 2.16 -7.48 14.33
N ALA A 209 2.60 -7.84 13.12
CA ALA A 209 3.46 -6.99 12.30
C ALA A 209 2.78 -5.66 11.88
N PHE A 210 1.46 -5.68 11.68
CA PHE A 210 0.69 -4.47 11.37
C PHE A 210 0.49 -3.56 12.59
N VAL A 211 0.28 -4.14 13.78
CA VAL A 211 0.20 -3.40 15.05
C VAL A 211 1.53 -2.71 15.35
N ASP A 212 2.66 -3.40 15.15
CA ASP A 212 3.99 -2.79 15.29
C ASP A 212 4.17 -1.59 14.35
N TYR A 213 3.73 -1.73 13.09
CA TYR A 213 3.71 -0.63 12.13
C TYR A 213 2.85 0.55 12.63
N ARG A 214 1.64 0.29 13.13
CA ARG A 214 0.76 1.34 13.66
C ARG A 214 1.35 2.04 14.88
N GLY A 215 1.99 1.29 15.78
CA GLY A 215 2.66 1.83 16.96
C GLY A 215 3.72 2.88 16.63
N GLU A 216 4.31 2.82 15.43
CA GLU A 216 5.27 3.83 14.96
C GLU A 216 4.65 4.97 14.16
N VAL A 217 3.60 4.69 13.41
CA VAL A 217 2.97 5.69 12.54
C VAL A 217 2.00 6.58 13.32
N ASP A 218 1.24 6.03 14.27
CA ASP A 218 0.25 6.78 15.05
C ASP A 218 0.90 7.97 15.81
N PRO A 219 2.07 7.81 16.46
CA PRO A 219 2.76 8.92 17.08
C PRO A 219 3.10 10.06 16.13
N LEU A 220 3.30 9.83 14.82
CA LEU A 220 3.65 10.86 13.83
C LEU A 220 2.56 11.92 13.65
N PHE A 221 1.33 11.58 14.02
CA PHE A 221 0.18 12.48 13.96
C PHE A 221 -0.14 13.13 15.32
N ALA A 222 0.57 12.76 16.39
CA ALA A 222 0.40 13.37 17.72
C ALA A 222 1.11 14.74 17.80
N SER A 223 0.52 15.69 18.52
CA SER A 223 1.15 17.00 18.74
C SER A 223 2.38 16.90 19.64
N GLY A 224 3.49 17.54 19.27
CA GLY A 224 4.71 17.63 20.08
C GLY A 224 5.70 16.48 19.92
N ASN A 225 5.59 15.68 18.85
CA ASN A 225 6.57 14.63 18.54
C ASN A 225 7.82 15.20 17.85
N THR A 226 8.93 14.45 17.90
CA THR A 226 10.18 14.79 17.19
C THR A 226 10.06 14.69 15.67
N ALA A 227 9.05 13.96 15.18
CA ALA A 227 8.74 13.91 13.74
C ALA A 227 8.19 15.24 13.21
N GLY A 228 7.70 16.14 14.06
CA GLY A 228 7.07 17.39 13.69
C GLY A 228 7.99 18.31 12.89
N GLU A 229 9.28 18.29 13.20
CA GLU A 229 10.28 19.06 12.46
C GLU A 229 10.50 18.48 11.05
N ALA A 230 10.66 17.15 10.93
CA ALA A 230 10.78 16.50 9.62
C ALA A 230 9.50 16.68 8.76
N ILE A 231 8.32 16.68 9.39
CA ILE A 231 7.04 16.96 8.73
C ILE A 231 6.98 18.43 8.29
N THR A 232 7.49 19.37 9.09
CA THR A 232 7.57 20.79 8.73
C THR A 232 8.47 20.98 7.51
N ILE A 233 9.66 20.38 7.50
CA ILE A 233 10.58 20.42 6.36
C ILE A 233 9.93 19.79 5.11
N TRP A 234 9.18 18.69 5.27
CA TRP A 234 8.40 18.12 4.16
C TRP A 234 7.40 19.12 3.59
N ILE A 235 6.61 19.78 4.45
CA ILE A 235 5.61 20.78 4.04
C ILE A 235 6.28 21.92 3.29
N GLU A 236 7.39 22.44 3.81
CA GLU A 236 8.15 23.52 3.15
C GLU A 236 8.70 23.10 1.79
N ALA A 237 9.31 21.91 1.69
CA ALA A 237 9.83 21.38 0.44
C ALA A 237 8.72 21.15 -0.59
N ARG A 238 7.57 20.62 -0.16
CA ARG A 238 6.38 20.41 -1.01
C ARG A 238 5.82 21.74 -1.51
N ASP A 239 5.65 22.71 -0.62
CA ASP A 239 5.05 24.01 -0.96
C ASP A 239 6.01 24.84 -1.82
N GLY A 240 7.32 24.73 -1.58
CA GLY A 240 8.36 25.24 -2.46
C GLY A 240 8.29 24.63 -3.86
N ALA A 241 8.14 23.31 -3.96
CA ALA A 241 7.96 22.61 -5.24
C ALA A 241 6.71 23.10 -6.00
N ILE A 242 5.59 23.29 -5.29
CA ILE A 242 4.33 23.82 -5.87
C ILE A 242 4.52 25.23 -6.41
N ALA A 243 5.25 26.06 -5.66
CA ALA A 243 5.55 27.44 -6.05
C ALA A 243 6.64 27.56 -7.12
N GLY A 244 7.22 26.45 -7.59
CA GLY A 244 8.33 26.46 -8.55
C GLY A 244 9.63 27.04 -7.97
N LYS A 245 9.76 27.08 -6.64
CA LYS A 245 10.98 27.55 -5.98
C LYS A 245 12.06 26.48 -6.08
N THR A 246 13.29 26.91 -6.33
CA THR A 246 14.44 26.03 -6.14
C THR A 246 14.75 26.00 -4.65
N MET A 247 14.83 24.80 -4.07
CA MET A 247 15.25 24.60 -2.67
C MET A 247 16.41 23.60 -2.66
N GLY A 248 17.44 23.92 -1.88
CA GLY A 248 18.68 23.16 -1.84
C GLY A 248 19.47 23.18 -3.15
N GLU A 249 20.48 22.31 -3.23
CA GLU A 249 21.35 22.14 -4.39
C GLU A 249 21.42 20.66 -4.79
N GLY A 250 21.89 20.39 -6.02
CA GLY A 250 22.11 19.03 -6.52
C GLY A 250 20.88 18.13 -6.41
N ALA A 251 21.05 16.96 -5.79
CA ALA A 251 20.02 15.94 -5.66
C ALA A 251 18.75 16.43 -4.91
N ILE A 252 18.90 17.39 -3.98
CA ILE A 252 17.74 17.96 -3.26
C ILE A 252 16.89 18.77 -4.23
N ALA A 253 17.51 19.65 -5.02
CA ALA A 253 16.81 20.45 -6.02
C ALA A 253 16.11 19.58 -7.07
N GLU A 254 16.75 18.48 -7.50
CA GLU A 254 16.13 17.48 -8.37
C GLU A 254 14.91 16.82 -7.72
N GLY A 255 15.02 16.44 -6.44
CA GLY A 255 13.92 15.91 -5.63
C GLY A 255 12.70 16.83 -5.57
N VAL A 256 12.93 18.09 -5.21
CA VAL A 256 11.90 19.14 -5.16
C VAL A 256 11.24 19.31 -6.53
N ALA A 257 12.04 19.38 -7.60
CA ALA A 257 11.53 19.50 -8.96
C ALA A 257 10.69 18.28 -9.39
N MET A 258 11.06 17.05 -8.98
CA MET A 258 10.27 15.85 -9.23
C MET A 258 8.93 15.88 -8.49
N ILE A 259 8.92 16.29 -7.21
CA ILE A 259 7.69 16.44 -6.43
C ILE A 259 6.74 17.49 -7.06
N GLY A 260 7.29 18.59 -7.56
CA GLY A 260 6.52 19.64 -8.25
C GLY A 260 5.82 19.16 -9.53
N LYS A 261 6.35 18.12 -10.18
CA LYS A 261 5.81 17.53 -11.41
C LYS A 261 4.74 16.45 -11.19
N LEU A 262 4.53 16.01 -9.95
CA LEU A 262 3.48 15.03 -9.64
C LEU A 262 2.08 15.60 -9.89
N ASP A 263 1.12 14.74 -10.28
CA ASP A 263 -0.31 15.09 -10.25
C ASP A 263 -0.64 15.61 -8.85
N PRO A 264 -1.32 16.78 -8.71
CA PRO A 264 -1.61 17.37 -7.42
C PRO A 264 -2.29 16.40 -6.44
N ARG A 265 -3.21 15.57 -6.92
CA ARG A 265 -3.91 14.60 -6.07
C ARG A 265 -2.97 13.52 -5.57
N VAL A 266 -2.02 13.06 -6.40
CA VAL A 266 -1.00 12.08 -5.97
C VAL A 266 -0.09 12.70 -4.93
N ARG A 267 0.43 13.91 -5.18
CA ARG A 267 1.28 14.64 -4.23
C ARG A 267 0.57 14.88 -2.90
N ASP A 268 -0.67 15.34 -2.93
CA ASP A 268 -1.44 15.66 -1.72
C ASP A 268 -1.90 14.38 -0.98
N SER A 269 -1.83 13.21 -1.63
CA SER A 269 -2.08 11.91 -1.02
C SER A 269 -0.88 11.31 -0.28
N LEU A 270 0.29 11.95 -0.34
CA LEU A 270 1.49 11.52 0.39
C LEU A 270 1.27 11.64 1.90
N THR A 271 1.38 10.52 2.60
CA THR A 271 1.20 10.43 4.06
C THR A 271 2.44 9.81 4.69
N PRO A 272 2.83 10.23 5.91
CA PRO A 272 3.86 9.52 6.67
C PRO A 272 3.51 8.05 6.83
N VAL A 273 4.49 7.18 6.59
CA VAL A 273 4.40 5.72 6.75
C VAL A 273 5.56 5.13 7.56
N SER A 274 6.60 5.92 7.81
CA SER A 274 7.71 5.54 8.69
C SER A 274 8.49 6.77 9.09
N TYR A 275 9.01 6.74 10.30
CA TYR A 275 9.96 7.71 10.81
C TYR A 275 11.03 6.98 11.62
N LEU A 276 12.29 7.18 11.26
CA LEU A 276 13.44 6.62 11.97
C LEU A 276 14.33 7.78 12.40
N ALA A 277 14.70 7.84 13.67
CA ALA A 277 15.54 8.92 14.19
C ALA A 277 16.70 8.38 15.03
N THR A 278 17.79 9.14 14.99
CA THR A 278 19.00 9.00 15.81
C THR A 278 19.28 10.34 16.47
N ASP A 279 20.34 10.43 17.27
CA ASP A 279 20.83 11.69 17.84
C ASP A 279 21.31 12.69 16.78
N LYS A 280 21.63 12.23 15.56
CA LYS A 280 22.25 13.06 14.51
C LYS A 280 21.45 13.16 13.22
N SER A 281 20.45 12.31 13.03
CA SER A 281 19.72 12.24 11.77
C SER A 281 18.32 11.70 11.95
N ALA A 282 17.42 12.15 11.07
CA ALA A 282 16.08 11.60 10.97
C ALA A 282 15.76 11.24 9.51
N LEU A 283 14.93 10.21 9.35
CA LEU A 283 14.44 9.71 8.08
C LEU A 283 12.92 9.63 8.15
N LEU A 284 12.24 10.43 7.33
CA LEU A 284 10.81 10.38 7.12
C LEU A 284 10.52 9.75 5.75
N MET A 285 9.65 8.73 5.72
CA MET A 285 9.14 8.17 4.47
C MET A 285 7.65 8.47 4.36
N LEU A 286 7.23 8.93 3.17
CA LEU A 286 5.84 9.22 2.86
C LEU A 286 5.37 8.42 1.65
N ALA A 287 4.30 7.65 1.77
CA ALA A 287 3.74 6.89 0.65
C ALA A 287 2.46 7.55 0.12
N SER A 288 2.24 7.46 -1.19
CA SER A 288 1.04 8.04 -1.80
C SER A 288 -0.13 7.06 -1.74
N LYS A 289 -1.29 7.50 -1.24
CA LYS A 289 -2.48 6.65 -1.12
C LYS A 289 -3.12 6.31 -2.47
N LEU A 290 -2.97 7.22 -3.44
CA LEU A 290 -3.54 7.06 -4.77
C LEU A 290 -2.65 6.24 -5.70
N GLN A 291 -1.32 6.37 -5.55
CA GLN A 291 -0.32 5.65 -6.31
C GLN A 291 0.67 4.99 -5.32
N PRO A 292 0.34 3.82 -4.75
CA PRO A 292 1.12 3.16 -3.70
C PRO A 292 2.52 2.71 -4.17
N ASN A 293 2.72 2.66 -5.49
CA ASN A 293 4.03 2.42 -6.08
C ASN A 293 5.04 3.55 -5.82
N LEU A 294 4.59 4.75 -5.44
CA LEU A 294 5.46 5.90 -5.19
C LEU A 294 5.55 6.22 -3.70
N PHE A 295 6.77 6.52 -3.25
CA PHE A 295 7.02 7.08 -1.94
C PHE A 295 8.15 8.11 -1.97
N VAL A 296 8.08 9.08 -1.06
CA VAL A 296 9.11 10.08 -0.83
C VAL A 296 9.99 9.66 0.32
N VAL A 297 11.28 9.92 0.18
CA VAL A 297 12.30 9.77 1.21
C VAL A 297 12.82 11.16 1.56
N LEU A 298 12.63 11.57 2.80
CA LEU A 298 13.19 12.79 3.36
C LEU A 298 14.19 12.41 4.46
N GLN A 299 15.43 12.86 4.34
CA GLN A 299 16.46 12.66 5.37
C GLN A 299 16.96 14.02 5.84
N THR A 300 17.01 14.20 7.15
CA THR A 300 17.59 15.37 7.80
C THR A 300 18.78 14.97 8.66
N GLU A 301 19.68 15.92 8.88
CA GLU A 301 20.76 15.81 9.86
C GLU A 301 20.67 16.96 10.84
N GLU A 302 20.93 16.69 12.12
CA GLU A 302 20.96 17.70 13.15
C GLU A 302 22.20 18.58 13.01
N THR A 303 22.01 19.90 13.02
CA THR A 303 23.09 20.89 12.97
C THR A 303 22.95 21.88 14.13
N GLU A 304 23.95 22.76 14.35
CA GLU A 304 23.85 23.82 15.36
C GLU A 304 22.65 24.78 15.12
N SER A 305 22.16 24.86 13.89
CA SER A 305 21.01 25.70 13.50
C SER A 305 19.68 24.93 13.45
N GLY A 306 19.67 23.67 13.88
CA GLY A 306 18.54 22.74 13.78
C GLY A 306 18.67 21.73 12.64
N PRO A 307 17.60 20.98 12.33
CA PRO A 307 17.63 19.94 11.31
C PRO A 307 17.77 20.51 9.90
N ASP A 308 18.79 20.07 9.18
CA ASP A 308 19.07 20.44 7.79
C ASP A 308 18.67 19.31 6.82
N LEU A 309 18.07 19.67 5.68
CA LEU A 309 17.64 18.70 4.68
C LEU A 309 18.86 18.16 3.92
N ARG A 310 19.09 16.85 4.00
CA ARG A 310 20.20 16.16 3.33
C ARG A 310 19.79 15.35 2.12
N ARG A 311 18.56 14.85 2.10
CA ARG A 311 18.04 14.04 0.99
C ARG A 311 16.55 14.27 0.82
N LEU A 312 16.14 14.42 -0.42
CA LEU A 312 14.74 14.41 -0.82
C LEU A 312 14.61 13.64 -2.13
N ASN A 313 14.14 12.39 -2.06
CA ASN A 313 14.02 11.55 -3.24
C ASN A 313 12.58 11.10 -3.44
N LEU A 314 12.13 11.07 -4.69
CA LEU A 314 10.95 10.33 -5.10
C LEU A 314 11.37 8.94 -5.57
N VAL A 315 10.83 7.91 -4.95
CA VAL A 315 11.20 6.50 -5.18
C VAL A 315 9.99 5.72 -5.69
N SER A 316 10.26 4.74 -6.56
CA SER A 316 9.26 3.86 -7.16
C SER A 316 9.55 2.40 -6.78
N PHE A 317 8.60 1.67 -6.21
CA PHE A 317 8.78 0.22 -5.96
C PHE A 317 9.01 -0.54 -7.27
N GLN A 318 8.34 -0.13 -8.35
CA GLN A 318 8.46 -0.73 -9.68
C GLN A 318 9.90 -0.73 -10.21
N SER A 319 10.70 0.31 -9.93
CA SER A 319 12.10 0.33 -10.43
C SER A 319 12.94 -0.77 -9.79
N PHE A 320 12.68 -1.10 -8.53
CA PHE A 320 13.34 -2.20 -7.83
C PHE A 320 12.84 -3.56 -8.31
N TYR A 321 11.53 -3.69 -8.56
CA TYR A 321 10.96 -4.89 -9.17
C TYR A 321 11.57 -5.15 -10.56
N ASP A 322 11.64 -4.13 -11.42
CA ASP A 322 12.19 -4.23 -12.78
C ASP A 322 13.68 -4.60 -12.76
N ALA A 323 14.44 -4.07 -11.80
CA ALA A 323 15.84 -4.45 -11.60
C ALA A 323 15.98 -5.91 -11.14
N ALA A 324 15.26 -6.31 -10.09
CA ALA A 324 15.30 -7.66 -9.54
C ALA A 324 14.83 -8.74 -10.53
N ARG A 325 13.90 -8.38 -11.43
CA ARG A 325 13.44 -9.27 -12.50
C ARG A 325 14.51 -9.49 -13.57
N LYS A 326 15.31 -8.48 -13.91
CA LYS A 326 16.40 -8.58 -14.89
C LYS A 326 17.54 -9.46 -14.39
N GLU A 327 17.85 -9.43 -13.10
CA GLU A 327 18.93 -10.26 -12.52
C GLU A 327 18.61 -11.76 -12.52
N LYS A 328 17.33 -12.13 -12.65
CA LYS A 328 16.87 -13.52 -12.55
C LYS A 328 16.50 -14.17 -13.91
N ASN A 329 16.65 -13.44 -15.01
CA ASN A 329 16.43 -13.90 -16.39
C ASN A 329 17.74 -13.95 -17.15
#